data_AF-A0A8S3H687-F1
#
_entry.id   AF-A0A8S3H687-F1
#
_cell.length_a   1.000
_cell.length_b   1.000
_cell.length_c   1.000
_cell.angle_alpha   90.00
_cell.angle_beta   90.00
_cell.angle_gamma   90.00
#
_symmetry.space_group_name_H-M   'P 1'
#
loop_
_entity.id
_entity.type
_entity.pdbx_description
1 polymer ?
#
loop_
_entity_poly.entity_id
_entity_poly.type
_entity_poly.pdbx_seq_one_letter_code
_entity_poly.pdbx_strand_id
1 'polypeptide(L)'
;ILTYLDCIPRISRAQVFDALSSMANIAGYKAVIEAANNFGRFFTGQITAAGKSPPAKILVIGGGVAGLSAIGTARNMGAVVRAFDTRPAVKEQVQSMGAEFLELTYKGSESGEGTGGYAKEMSPEFIAAEMALFAKQAKEVDIIITTALIPGKPAPKLITKAMIESMKPGSVVVDLAAEAGGNIETTRPGETYVYNNVTHVGYTDLPSRLAA
;
A
#
# COMPACT_ATOMS: atom_id res chain seq x y z
N ILE A 1 28.17 20.22 14.74
CA ILE A 1 27.96 18.82 14.32
C ILE A 1 26.55 18.77 13.75
N LEU A 2 26.39 18.42 12.48
CA LEU A 2 25.07 18.23 11.86
C LEU A 2 24.58 16.83 12.20
N THR A 3 23.32 16.71 12.59
CA THR A 3 22.67 15.43 12.90
C THR A 3 21.54 15.23 11.89
N TYR A 4 21.55 14.09 11.21
CA TYR A 4 20.61 13.76 10.14
C TYR A 4 19.61 12.70 10.66
N LEU A 5 18.32 13.02 10.70
CA LEU A 5 17.27 12.16 11.29
C LEU A 5 16.94 10.94 10.41
N ASP A 6 17.19 11.03 9.10
CA ASP A 6 17.04 9.94 8.13
C ASP A 6 18.15 8.86 8.25
N CYS A 7 19.26 9.20 8.91
CA CYS A 7 20.41 8.30 9.10
C CYS A 7 20.37 7.52 10.42
N ILE A 8 19.27 7.58 11.18
CA ILE A 8 19.16 6.87 12.46
C ILE A 8 19.14 5.35 12.21
N PRO A 9 20.04 4.59 12.86
CA PRO A 9 20.10 3.13 12.66
C PRO A 9 18.85 2.45 13.20
N ARG A 10 18.27 1.53 12.42
CA ARG A 10 17.10 0.73 12.81
C ARG A 10 17.47 -0.38 13.80
N ILE A 11 17.77 0.02 15.04
CA ILE A 11 18.08 -0.85 16.19
C ILE A 11 17.16 -0.51 17.36
N SER A 12 16.87 -1.48 18.23
CA SER A 12 15.85 -1.35 19.28
C SER A 12 16.00 -0.09 20.16
N ARG A 13 17.24 0.26 20.55
CA ARG A 13 17.50 1.44 21.39
C ARG A 13 17.29 2.80 20.71
N ALA A 14 17.28 2.83 19.38
CA ALA A 14 17.17 4.06 18.58
C ALA A 14 15.74 4.26 18.03
N GLN A 15 14.86 3.28 18.21
CA GLN A 15 13.52 3.26 17.61
C GLN A 15 12.64 4.44 18.04
N VAL A 16 12.83 4.96 19.26
CA VAL A 16 12.12 6.16 19.76
C VAL A 16 12.49 7.46 19.04
N PHE A 17 13.59 7.46 18.29
CA PHE A 17 14.06 8.62 17.52
C PHE A 17 13.85 8.45 16.01
N ASP A 18 13.31 7.31 15.56
CA ASP A 18 13.13 7.01 14.12
C ASP A 18 12.00 7.84 13.50
N ALA A 19 12.36 9.03 13.03
CA ALA A 19 11.45 9.96 12.38
C ALA A 19 10.84 9.38 11.09
N LEU A 20 11.56 8.52 10.35
CA LEU A 20 11.06 7.91 9.12
C LEU A 20 9.89 6.96 9.43
N SER A 21 10.03 6.16 10.49
CA SER A 21 8.94 5.29 10.96
C SER A 21 7.73 6.11 11.42
N SER A 22 7.93 7.23 12.12
CA SER A 22 6.83 8.13 12.50
C SER A 22 6.09 8.70 11.29
N MET A 23 6.82 9.22 10.30
CA MET A 23 6.23 9.79 9.08
C MET A 23 5.53 8.72 8.25
N ALA A 24 6.12 7.53 8.12
CA ALA A 24 5.51 6.39 7.42
C ALA A 24 4.19 5.96 8.08
N ASN A 25 4.15 5.91 9.41
CA ASN A 25 2.93 5.56 10.13
C ASN A 25 1.79 6.57 9.86
N ILE A 26 2.11 7.87 9.90
CA ILE A 26 1.15 8.94 9.58
C ILE A 26 0.69 8.84 8.12
N ALA A 27 1.62 8.64 7.18
CA ALA A 27 1.30 8.51 5.76
C ALA A 27 0.37 7.33 5.48
N GLY A 28 0.62 6.17 6.12
CA GLY A 28 -0.24 4.99 5.99
C GLY A 28 -1.67 5.22 6.47
N TYR A 29 -1.84 5.86 7.63
CA TYR A 29 -3.16 6.25 8.13
C TYR A 29 -3.84 7.23 7.18
N LYS A 30 -3.12 8.30 6.80
CA LYS A 30 -3.65 9.37 5.96
C LYS A 30 -4.02 8.86 4.56
N ALA A 31 -3.29 7.88 4.02
CA ALA A 31 -3.61 7.22 2.76
C ALA A 31 -5.02 6.63 2.75
N VAL A 32 -5.42 5.99 3.85
CA VAL A 32 -6.76 5.40 3.98
C VAL A 32 -7.83 6.48 4.08
N ILE A 33 -7.56 7.57 4.78
CA ILE A 33 -8.48 8.72 4.86
C ILE A 33 -8.66 9.37 3.49
N GLU A 34 -7.58 9.60 2.75
CA GLU A 34 -7.66 10.12 1.38
C GLU A 34 -8.38 9.16 0.45
N ALA A 35 -8.16 7.84 0.60
CA ALA A 35 -8.90 6.84 -0.15
C ALA A 35 -10.41 6.91 0.15
N ALA A 36 -10.78 7.01 1.43
CA ALA A 36 -12.17 7.12 1.85
C ALA A 36 -12.85 8.41 1.36
N ASN A 37 -12.16 9.55 1.43
CA ASN A 37 -12.68 10.83 0.94
C ASN A 37 -12.97 10.82 -0.56
N ASN A 38 -12.19 10.05 -1.33
CA ASN A 38 -12.33 9.94 -2.78
C ASN A 38 -13.20 8.75 -3.23
N PHE A 39 -13.63 7.88 -2.31
CA PHE A 39 -14.40 6.69 -2.61
C PHE A 39 -15.90 6.90 -2.33
N GLY A 40 -16.72 6.74 -3.37
CA GLY A 40 -18.16 7.03 -3.30
C GLY A 40 -19.04 5.98 -2.62
N ARG A 41 -18.46 5.00 -1.90
CA ARG A 41 -19.21 3.92 -1.23
C ARG A 41 -18.68 3.70 0.19
N PHE A 42 -19.48 3.00 1.00
CA PHE A 42 -19.07 2.68 2.38
C PHE A 42 -17.89 1.70 2.41
N PHE A 43 -16.98 1.94 3.36
CA PHE A 43 -15.95 0.96 3.72
C PHE A 43 -16.56 -0.21 4.49
N THR A 44 -17.40 0.10 5.48
CA THR A 44 -18.09 -0.90 6.30
C THR A 44 -19.24 -1.54 5.52
N GLY A 45 -19.32 -2.86 5.57
CA GLY A 45 -20.51 -3.58 5.12
C GLY A 45 -21.67 -3.36 6.08
N GLN A 46 -22.85 -3.03 5.56
CA GLN A 46 -24.03 -2.72 6.37
C GLN A 46 -25.28 -3.38 5.80
N ILE A 47 -26.18 -3.80 6.69
CA ILE A 47 -27.53 -4.24 6.35
C ILE A 47 -28.48 -3.19 6.88
N THR A 48 -29.27 -2.59 5.99
CA THR A 48 -30.23 -1.54 6.30
C THR A 48 -31.61 -1.92 5.76
N ALA A 49 -32.63 -1.14 6.10
CA ALA A 49 -33.96 -1.30 5.50
C ALA A 49 -33.95 -1.13 3.96
N ALA A 50 -32.99 -0.37 3.42
CA ALA A 50 -32.84 -0.16 1.97
C ALA A 50 -32.07 -1.28 1.26
N GLY A 51 -31.55 -2.27 2.01
CA GLY A 51 -30.81 -3.41 1.46
C GLY A 51 -29.42 -3.59 2.09
N LYS A 52 -28.65 -4.51 1.51
CA LYS A 52 -27.30 -4.88 1.96
C LYS A 52 -26.24 -4.19 1.11
N SER A 53 -25.36 -3.41 1.75
CA SER A 53 -24.15 -2.88 1.14
C SER A 53 -22.95 -3.78 1.51
N PRO A 54 -22.21 -4.32 0.54
CA PRO A 54 -20.98 -5.06 0.84
C PRO A 54 -19.89 -4.11 1.36
N PRO A 55 -18.93 -4.61 2.17
CA PRO A 55 -17.76 -3.84 2.57
C PRO A 55 -16.84 -3.56 1.37
N ALA A 56 -16.10 -2.47 1.42
CA ALA A 56 -15.04 -2.18 0.46
C ALA A 56 -13.92 -3.22 0.56
N LYS A 57 -13.33 -3.58 -0.58
CA LYS A 57 -12.16 -4.43 -0.65
C LYS A 57 -10.91 -3.59 -0.93
N ILE A 58 -9.91 -3.68 -0.06
CA ILE A 58 -8.70 -2.87 -0.13
C ILE A 58 -7.50 -3.80 -0.26
N LEU A 59 -6.64 -3.55 -1.25
CA LEU A 59 -5.34 -4.19 -1.41
C LEU A 59 -4.24 -3.24 -0.92
N VAL A 60 -3.39 -3.71 -0.03
CA VAL A 60 -2.17 -3.00 0.40
C VAL A 60 -0.94 -3.74 -0.12
N ILE A 61 -0.10 -3.05 -0.91
CA ILE A 61 1.13 -3.61 -1.49
C ILE A 61 2.33 -3.03 -0.75
N GLY A 62 3.00 -3.88 0.02
CA GLY A 62 4.05 -3.53 0.97
C GLY A 62 3.52 -3.52 2.41
N GLY A 63 4.20 -4.24 3.31
CA GLY A 63 3.94 -4.29 4.74
C GLY A 63 5.11 -3.76 5.55
N GLY A 64 5.63 -2.59 5.14
CA GLY A 64 6.43 -1.74 6.01
C GLY A 64 5.54 -0.99 7.02
N VAL A 65 6.11 -0.02 7.74
CA VAL A 65 5.36 0.78 8.74
C VAL A 65 4.13 1.47 8.13
N ALA A 66 4.26 2.07 6.95
CA ALA A 66 3.14 2.71 6.25
C ALA A 66 2.07 1.69 5.83
N GLY A 67 2.48 0.55 5.27
CA GLY A 67 1.55 -0.51 4.85
C GLY A 67 0.76 -1.10 6.02
N LEU A 68 1.43 -1.43 7.13
CA LEU A 68 0.76 -1.94 8.33
C LEU A 68 -0.18 -0.90 8.94
N SER A 69 0.21 0.38 8.97
CA SER A 69 -0.68 1.47 9.40
C SER A 69 -1.92 1.58 8.52
N ALA A 70 -1.76 1.49 7.19
CA ALA A 70 -2.88 1.47 6.25
C ALA A 70 -3.79 0.25 6.47
N ILE A 71 -3.22 -0.95 6.69
CA ILE A 71 -3.98 -2.17 6.98
C ILE A 71 -4.81 -1.99 8.25
N GLY A 72 -4.20 -1.56 9.35
CA GLY A 72 -4.90 -1.36 10.63
C GLY A 72 -6.02 -0.34 10.51
N THR A 73 -5.75 0.79 9.85
CA THR A 73 -6.74 1.86 9.64
C THR A 73 -7.92 1.37 8.80
N ALA A 74 -7.65 0.73 7.66
CA ALA A 74 -8.68 0.18 6.79
C ALA A 74 -9.53 -0.91 7.46
N ARG A 75 -8.91 -1.80 8.23
CA ARG A 75 -9.61 -2.82 9.02
C ARG A 75 -10.51 -2.21 10.08
N ASN A 76 -10.03 -1.21 10.81
CA ASN A 76 -10.83 -0.49 11.82
C ASN A 76 -12.01 0.26 11.20
N MET A 77 -11.91 0.68 9.93
CA MET A 77 -13.02 1.27 9.17
C MET A 77 -14.01 0.22 8.61
N GLY A 78 -13.79 -1.07 8.86
CA GLY A 78 -14.71 -2.15 8.48
C GLY A 78 -14.51 -2.69 7.05
N ALA A 79 -13.40 -2.36 6.39
CA ALA A 79 -13.07 -2.89 5.07
C ALA A 79 -12.54 -4.34 5.14
N VAL A 80 -12.69 -5.07 4.04
CA VAL A 80 -11.97 -6.32 3.81
C VAL A 80 -10.61 -5.98 3.24
N VAL A 81 -9.55 -6.26 4.00
CA VAL A 81 -8.18 -5.90 3.60
C VAL A 81 -7.42 -7.15 3.19
N ARG A 82 -6.80 -7.06 2.02
CA ARG A 82 -5.80 -7.98 1.50
C ARG A 82 -4.46 -7.27 1.48
N ALA A 83 -3.39 -7.97 1.81
CA ALA A 83 -2.06 -7.39 1.75
C ALA A 83 -1.06 -8.35 1.09
N PHE A 84 -0.06 -7.78 0.45
CA PHE A 84 1.04 -8.51 -0.15
C PHE A 84 2.37 -7.86 0.26
N ASP A 85 3.36 -8.67 0.62
CA ASP A 85 4.74 -8.27 0.80
C ASP A 85 5.65 -9.43 0.37
N THR A 86 6.85 -9.11 -0.14
CA THR A 86 7.81 -10.12 -0.60
C THR A 86 8.53 -10.81 0.58
N ARG A 87 8.46 -10.25 1.78
CA ARG A 87 9.09 -10.77 3.00
C ARG A 87 8.10 -11.66 3.75
N PRO A 88 8.47 -12.94 4.04
CA PRO A 88 7.59 -13.86 4.75
C PRO A 88 7.32 -13.42 6.21
N ALA A 89 8.25 -12.72 6.86
CA ALA A 89 8.09 -12.23 8.23
C ALA A 89 6.89 -11.27 8.43
N VAL A 90 6.42 -10.63 7.35
CA VAL A 90 5.29 -9.70 7.37
C VAL A 90 3.95 -10.45 7.44
N LYS A 91 3.91 -11.71 7.01
CA LYS A 91 2.68 -12.52 6.95
C LYS A 91 1.98 -12.61 8.31
N GLU A 92 2.72 -12.97 9.35
CA GLU A 92 2.15 -13.08 10.71
C GLU A 92 1.61 -11.75 11.22
N GLN A 93 2.31 -10.64 10.91
CA GLN A 93 1.87 -9.30 11.30
C GLN A 93 0.54 -8.94 10.60
N VAL A 94 0.46 -9.12 9.29
CA VAL A 94 -0.75 -8.86 8.50
C VAL A 94 -1.94 -9.68 9.02
N GLN A 95 -1.72 -10.98 9.27
CA GLN A 95 -2.75 -11.88 9.77
C GLN A 95 -3.20 -11.51 11.18
N SER A 96 -2.29 -11.09 12.06
CA SER A 96 -2.62 -10.63 13.42
C SER A 96 -3.52 -9.38 13.42
N MET A 97 -3.45 -8.55 12.37
CA MET A 97 -4.31 -7.38 12.16
C MET A 97 -5.65 -7.75 11.48
N GLY A 98 -5.87 -9.04 11.19
CA GLY A 98 -7.09 -9.55 10.58
C GLY A 98 -7.20 -9.30 9.07
N ALA A 99 -6.09 -9.03 8.39
CA ALA A 99 -6.04 -8.93 6.94
C ALA A 99 -5.62 -10.27 6.29
N GLU A 100 -6.07 -10.48 5.05
CA GLU A 100 -5.69 -11.64 4.25
C GLU A 100 -4.30 -11.39 3.64
N PHE A 101 -3.31 -12.21 3.98
CA PHE A 101 -2.00 -12.17 3.32
C PHE A 101 -2.04 -12.97 2.02
N LEU A 102 -1.78 -12.30 0.90
CA LEU A 102 -1.74 -12.92 -0.42
C LEU A 102 -0.41 -13.63 -0.63
N GLU A 103 -0.46 -14.92 -0.95
CA GLU A 103 0.73 -15.71 -1.25
C GLU A 103 0.92 -15.85 -2.75
N LEU A 104 2.18 -15.80 -3.18
CA LEU A 104 2.55 -16.13 -4.54
C LEU A 104 2.80 -17.63 -4.67
N THR A 105 2.02 -18.28 -5.53
CA THR A 105 2.30 -19.66 -5.93
C THR A 105 3.25 -19.63 -7.13
N TYR A 106 4.55 -19.83 -6.89
CA TYR A 106 5.54 -20.04 -7.95
C TYR A 106 6.46 -21.20 -7.61
N LYS A 107 7.12 -21.78 -8.61
CA LYS A 107 7.91 -23.02 -8.48
C LYS A 107 9.26 -22.84 -7.75
N GLY A 108 9.63 -21.63 -7.37
CA GLY A 108 10.87 -21.33 -6.65
C GLY A 108 10.61 -21.00 -5.17
N SER A 109 11.63 -21.18 -4.34
CA SER A 109 11.63 -20.78 -2.93
C SER A 109 12.65 -19.67 -2.70
N GLU A 110 12.41 -18.50 -3.28
CA GLU A 110 13.20 -17.28 -3.04
C GLU A 110 12.48 -16.40 -2.00
N SER A 111 13.19 -16.06 -0.93
CA SER A 111 12.76 -15.05 0.04
C SER A 111 13.12 -13.67 -0.48
N GLY A 112 12.20 -12.70 -0.37
CA GLY A 112 12.44 -11.29 -0.70
C GLY A 112 13.20 -10.49 0.36
N GLU A 113 13.69 -11.14 1.41
CA GLU A 113 14.44 -10.48 2.48
C GLU A 113 15.79 -9.97 2.01
N GLY A 114 16.02 -8.67 2.20
CA GLY A 114 17.29 -7.98 2.06
C GLY A 114 17.85 -7.56 3.43
N THR A 115 18.88 -6.71 3.41
CA THR A 115 19.58 -6.28 4.64
C THR A 115 18.77 -5.23 5.41
N GLY A 116 18.78 -5.30 6.75
CA GLY A 116 18.14 -4.27 7.60
C GLY A 116 16.61 -4.23 7.53
N GLY A 117 15.97 -5.32 7.11
CA GLY A 117 14.51 -5.43 6.99
C GLY A 117 13.93 -4.89 5.68
N TYR A 118 14.77 -4.44 4.73
CA TYR A 118 14.33 -4.03 3.39
C TYR A 118 14.16 -5.23 2.45
N ALA A 119 13.43 -5.04 1.36
CA ALA A 119 13.31 -6.03 0.29
C ALA A 119 14.52 -5.97 -0.67
N LYS A 120 14.85 -7.10 -1.31
CA LYS A 120 15.82 -7.19 -2.42
C LYS A 120 15.10 -7.28 -3.78
N GLU A 121 15.83 -7.09 -4.88
CA GLU A 121 15.31 -7.37 -6.22
C GLU A 121 15.07 -8.88 -6.42
N MET A 122 13.96 -9.20 -7.08
CA MET A 122 13.47 -10.57 -7.28
C MET A 122 13.72 -11.07 -8.70
N SER A 123 13.67 -12.38 -8.89
CA SER A 123 13.81 -13.01 -10.21
C SER A 123 12.69 -12.58 -11.19
N PRO A 124 12.94 -12.59 -12.51
CA PRO A 124 11.92 -12.26 -13.52
C PRO A 124 10.66 -13.12 -13.41
N GLU A 125 10.80 -14.39 -13.05
CA GLU A 125 9.70 -15.33 -12.85
C GLU A 125 8.84 -14.94 -11.64
N PHE A 126 9.46 -14.48 -10.56
CA PHE A 126 8.76 -13.95 -9.39
C PHE A 126 7.98 -12.69 -9.75
N ILE A 127 8.61 -11.74 -10.44
CA ILE A 127 7.96 -10.50 -10.88
C ILE A 127 6.77 -10.83 -11.80
N ALA A 128 6.92 -11.78 -12.73
CA ALA A 128 5.80 -12.18 -13.59
C ALA A 128 4.62 -12.75 -12.79
N ALA A 129 4.88 -13.59 -11.79
CA ALA A 129 3.85 -14.14 -10.91
C ALA A 129 3.20 -13.04 -10.04
N GLU A 130 4.00 -12.11 -9.52
CA GLU A 130 3.57 -10.95 -8.74
C GLU A 130 2.63 -10.06 -9.55
N MET A 131 3.03 -9.70 -10.77
CA MET A 131 2.21 -8.90 -11.68
C MET A 131 0.91 -9.62 -12.07
N ALA A 132 0.94 -10.94 -12.26
CA ALA A 132 -0.26 -11.74 -12.52
C ALA A 132 -1.23 -11.74 -11.32
N LEU A 133 -0.70 -11.82 -10.10
CA LEU A 133 -1.48 -11.72 -8.87
C LEU A 133 -2.15 -10.34 -8.77
N PHE A 134 -1.41 -9.26 -8.99
CA PHE A 134 -1.96 -7.90 -8.93
C PHE A 134 -3.01 -7.65 -10.03
N ALA A 135 -2.80 -8.14 -11.24
CA ALA A 135 -3.79 -8.06 -12.30
C ALA A 135 -5.10 -8.77 -11.94
N LYS A 136 -5.03 -9.91 -11.24
CA LYS A 136 -6.21 -10.62 -10.75
C LYS A 136 -6.91 -9.83 -9.64
N GLN A 137 -6.15 -9.31 -8.68
CA GLN A 137 -6.71 -8.54 -7.56
C GLN A 137 -7.34 -7.22 -8.02
N ALA A 138 -6.71 -6.49 -8.95
CA ALA A 138 -7.18 -5.20 -9.45
C ALA A 138 -8.62 -5.25 -9.98
N LYS A 139 -9.04 -6.38 -10.57
CA LYS A 139 -10.42 -6.59 -11.06
C LYS A 139 -11.45 -6.72 -9.93
N GLU A 140 -11.02 -7.17 -8.75
CA GLU A 140 -11.90 -7.50 -7.64
C GLU A 140 -11.96 -6.42 -6.56
N VAL A 141 -10.83 -5.77 -6.29
CA VAL A 141 -10.71 -4.79 -5.21
C VAL A 141 -11.25 -3.43 -5.63
N ASP A 142 -11.66 -2.64 -4.65
CA ASP A 142 -12.19 -1.31 -4.89
C ASP A 142 -11.10 -0.24 -4.68
N ILE A 143 -10.13 -0.51 -3.79
CA ILE A 143 -9.05 0.41 -3.46
C ILE A 143 -7.70 -0.32 -3.47
N ILE A 144 -6.66 0.32 -4.01
CA ILE A 144 -5.26 -0.15 -3.92
C ILE A 144 -4.40 0.92 -3.25
N ILE A 145 -3.64 0.54 -2.24
CA ILE A 145 -2.63 1.39 -1.58
C ILE A 145 -1.27 0.74 -1.81
N THR A 146 -0.35 1.49 -2.40
CA THR A 146 1.00 1.01 -2.72
C THR A 146 2.04 1.73 -1.88
N THR A 147 2.98 0.96 -1.29
CA THR A 147 4.00 1.48 -0.36
C THR A 147 5.38 0.90 -0.63
N ALA A 148 5.60 0.32 -1.82
CA ALA A 148 6.83 -0.41 -2.13
C ALA A 148 7.94 0.57 -2.52
N LEU A 149 8.93 0.72 -1.63
CA LEU A 149 10.06 1.60 -1.84
C LEU A 149 11.35 0.96 -1.32
N ILE A 150 12.38 0.97 -2.17
CA ILE A 150 13.74 0.57 -1.80
C ILE A 150 14.58 1.86 -1.74
N PRO A 151 15.22 2.18 -0.59
CA PRO A 151 16.04 3.38 -0.48
C PRO A 151 17.11 3.47 -1.58
N GLY A 152 17.25 4.64 -2.19
CA GLY A 152 18.25 4.90 -3.23
C GLY A 152 17.91 4.34 -4.62
N LYS A 153 16.74 3.70 -4.79
CA LYS A 153 16.25 3.22 -6.08
C LYS A 153 14.91 3.87 -6.45
N PRO A 154 14.61 4.01 -7.76
CA PRO A 154 13.26 4.35 -8.20
C PRO A 154 12.23 3.34 -7.69
N ALA A 155 11.01 3.80 -7.46
CA ALA A 155 9.91 2.93 -7.08
C ALA A 155 9.62 1.91 -8.21
N PRO A 156 9.46 0.60 -7.89
CA PRO A 156 9.12 -0.39 -8.90
C PRO A 156 7.69 -0.17 -9.41
N LYS A 157 7.48 -0.33 -10.72
CA LYS A 157 6.15 -0.27 -11.34
C LYS A 157 5.42 -1.59 -11.14
N LEU A 158 4.52 -1.62 -10.16
CA LEU A 158 3.78 -2.81 -9.74
C LEU A 158 2.34 -2.83 -10.26
N ILE A 159 1.74 -1.65 -10.47
CA ILE A 159 0.39 -1.53 -11.01
C ILE A 159 0.47 -0.88 -12.39
N THR A 160 0.18 -1.67 -13.43
CA THR A 160 0.23 -1.18 -14.81
C THR A 160 -1.04 -0.42 -15.17
N LYS A 161 -0.94 0.40 -16.23
CA LYS A 161 -2.09 1.09 -16.84
C LYS A 161 -3.24 0.14 -17.17
N ALA A 162 -2.93 -1.05 -17.69
CA ALA A 162 -3.94 -2.06 -18.01
C ALA A 162 -4.64 -2.61 -16.74
N MET A 163 -3.91 -2.74 -15.62
CA MET A 163 -4.52 -3.14 -14.35
C MET A 163 -5.49 -2.06 -13.84
N ILE A 164 -5.10 -0.79 -13.90
CA ILE A 164 -5.97 0.35 -13.56
C ILE A 164 -7.21 0.37 -14.44
N GLU A 165 -7.06 0.16 -15.75
CA GLU A 165 -8.19 0.14 -16.68
C GLU A 165 -9.17 -1.01 -16.43
N SER A 166 -8.69 -2.09 -15.81
CA SER A 166 -9.51 -3.25 -15.43
C SER A 166 -10.24 -3.10 -14.09
N MET A 167 -9.94 -2.04 -13.32
CA MET A 167 -10.61 -1.77 -12.06
C MET A 167 -12.06 -1.32 -12.26
N LYS A 168 -12.86 -1.41 -11.20
CA LYS A 168 -14.24 -0.97 -11.24
C LYS A 168 -14.30 0.57 -11.32
N PRO A 169 -15.27 1.14 -12.06
CA PRO A 169 -15.51 2.59 -12.00
C PRO A 169 -15.81 3.06 -10.57
N GLY A 170 -15.20 4.18 -10.18
CA GLY A 170 -15.26 4.75 -8.84
C GLY A 170 -14.22 4.17 -7.87
N SER A 171 -13.36 3.25 -8.32
CA SER A 171 -12.20 2.79 -7.55
C SER A 171 -11.22 3.92 -7.24
N VAL A 172 -10.40 3.72 -6.20
CA VAL A 172 -9.37 4.68 -5.79
C VAL A 172 -8.02 3.98 -5.69
N VAL A 173 -6.96 4.64 -6.13
CA VAL A 173 -5.59 4.18 -5.92
C VAL A 173 -4.77 5.26 -5.21
N VAL A 174 -3.99 4.86 -4.22
CA VAL A 174 -3.12 5.75 -3.45
C VAL A 174 -1.67 5.26 -3.56
N ASP A 175 -0.80 6.13 -4.04
CA ASP A 175 0.61 5.81 -4.31
C ASP A 175 1.53 6.53 -3.32
N LEU A 176 1.94 5.84 -2.26
CA LEU A 176 2.86 6.39 -1.26
C LEU A 176 4.30 6.49 -1.77
N ALA A 177 4.62 5.87 -2.90
CA ALA A 177 5.93 5.94 -3.52
C ALA A 177 6.01 7.02 -4.62
N ALA A 178 5.00 7.89 -4.75
CA ALA A 178 4.89 8.89 -5.81
C ALA A 178 6.13 9.79 -5.93
N GLU A 179 6.75 10.18 -4.81
CA GLU A 179 7.96 11.01 -4.78
C GLU A 179 9.16 10.32 -5.45
N ALA A 180 9.26 9.00 -5.32
CA ALA A 180 10.32 8.18 -5.91
C ALA A 180 9.96 7.63 -7.31
N GLY A 181 8.96 8.23 -7.98
CA GLY A 181 8.49 7.84 -9.31
C GLY A 181 7.17 7.05 -9.31
N GLY A 182 6.70 6.58 -8.15
CA GLY A 182 5.40 5.92 -7.97
C GLY A 182 5.36 4.44 -8.34
N ASN A 183 4.61 3.64 -7.60
CA ASN A 183 4.38 2.23 -7.92
C ASN A 183 3.35 2.01 -9.04
N ILE A 184 2.55 3.03 -9.35
CA ILE A 184 1.50 2.96 -10.37
C ILE A 184 1.97 3.71 -11.61
N GLU A 185 1.81 3.11 -12.80
CA GLU A 185 2.26 3.70 -14.07
C GLU A 185 1.57 5.03 -14.40
N THR A 186 0.32 5.18 -13.95
CA THR A 186 -0.51 6.37 -14.16
C THR A 186 -0.42 7.37 -13.00
N THR A 187 0.45 7.21 -12.02
CA THR A 187 0.62 8.22 -10.96
C THR A 187 1.17 9.53 -11.52
N ARG A 188 0.57 10.65 -11.08
CA ARG A 188 1.13 12.00 -11.24
C ARG A 188 1.55 12.51 -9.86
N PRO A 189 2.87 12.60 -9.58
CA PRO A 189 3.35 13.02 -8.28
C PRO A 189 2.82 14.42 -7.89
N GLY A 190 2.31 14.54 -6.67
CA GLY A 190 1.75 15.77 -6.12
C GLY A 190 0.29 16.04 -6.48
N GLU A 191 -0.32 15.22 -7.35
CA GLU A 191 -1.67 15.46 -7.86
C GLU A 191 -2.69 14.43 -7.37
N THR A 192 -3.95 14.85 -7.33
CA THR A 192 -5.10 13.94 -7.36
C THR A 192 -5.89 14.18 -8.63
N TYR A 193 -6.15 13.12 -9.38
CA TYR A 193 -6.86 13.22 -10.65
C TYR A 193 -7.59 11.93 -10.99
N VAL A 194 -8.54 12.00 -11.93
CA VAL A 194 -9.30 10.84 -12.38
C VAL A 194 -8.77 10.36 -13.72
N TYR A 195 -8.50 9.05 -13.81
CA TYR A 195 -8.13 8.35 -15.05
C TYR A 195 -9.00 7.10 -15.19
N ASN A 196 -9.66 6.92 -16.33
CA ASN A 196 -10.56 5.78 -16.58
C ASN A 196 -11.57 5.51 -15.44
N ASN A 197 -12.17 6.57 -14.88
CA ASN A 197 -13.08 6.51 -13.73
C ASN A 197 -12.46 5.97 -12.43
N VAL A 198 -11.13 5.90 -12.34
CA VAL A 198 -10.37 5.57 -11.14
C VAL A 198 -9.68 6.82 -10.63
N THR A 199 -9.93 7.18 -9.38
CA THR A 199 -9.28 8.33 -8.74
C THR A 199 -7.88 7.94 -8.30
N HIS A 200 -6.88 8.70 -8.76
CA HIS A 200 -5.48 8.52 -8.38
C HIS A 200 -5.12 9.58 -7.37
N VAL A 201 -4.58 9.17 -6.23
CA VAL A 201 -4.04 10.04 -5.19
C VAL A 201 -2.52 9.83 -5.15
N GLY A 202 -1.78 10.79 -5.70
CA GLY A 202 -0.32 10.77 -5.81
C GLY A 202 0.39 11.83 -4.96
N TYR A 203 -0.25 12.31 -3.87
CA TYR A 203 0.34 13.32 -3.00
C TYR A 203 1.68 12.88 -2.42
N THR A 204 2.66 13.78 -2.42
CA THR A 204 4.02 13.54 -1.89
C THR A 204 4.22 14.12 -0.49
N ASP A 205 3.19 14.74 0.07
CA ASP A 205 3.21 15.50 1.33
C ASP A 205 2.17 14.96 2.34
N LEU A 206 1.80 13.68 2.25
CA LEU A 206 0.76 13.07 3.10
C LEU A 206 0.99 13.30 4.61
N PRO A 207 2.21 13.19 5.17
CA PRO A 207 2.44 13.50 6.58
C PRO A 207 2.05 14.95 6.96
N SER A 208 2.31 15.92 6.09
CA SER A 208 1.98 17.33 6.32
C SER A 208 0.48 17.61 6.31
N ARG A 209 -0.32 16.73 5.69
CA ARG A 209 -1.79 16.82 5.65
C ARG A 209 -2.49 16.25 6.89
N LEU A 210 -1.71 15.81 7.86
CA LEU A 210 -2.17 15.42 9.18
C LEU A 210 -1.26 16.08 10.23
N ALA A 211 -1.18 17.41 10.17
CA ALA A 211 -0.47 18.20 11.16
C ALA A 211 -1.13 18.02 12.53
N ALA A 212 -0.29 17.78 13.55
CA ALA A 212 -0.68 17.77 14.96
C ALA A 212 -0.92 19.19 15.48
#